data_AF-A0A9E2I604-F1
#
_entry.id   AF-A0A9E2I604-F1
#
_cell.length_a   1.000
_cell.length_b   1.000
_cell.length_c   1.000
_cell.angle_alpha   90.00
_cell.angle_beta   90.00
_cell.angle_gamma   90.00
#
_symmetry.space_group_name_H-M   'P 1'
#
loop_
_entity.id
_entity.type
_entity.pdbx_description
1 polymer ?
#
loop_
_entity_poly.entity_id
_entity_poly.type
_entity_poly.pdbx_seq_one_letter_code
_entity_poly.pdbx_strand_id
1 'polypeptide(L)'
;MNIERIDIGGQVDAIDIQTFVYFLTTVAVISAVLLPEYWRPPTWLLVGWWLIVYLFGKLFVFCCRPFLGGVYTYLTVTEVGMISVLVWTAYRVGKDLWDLEETVANVTLDDVSARVKRLDQSEDDISKELARSRRYDTPLSVMVLKVHPETVEFNIDRTSEDILQGMMRRYTLNKLLRLLDHDLRRTDLVLEQHRGDQVVLVLPETDTEGIDTLADRVRDIAQKQLGVKVTCGYASFPKDALTFDALLEQAEPHLIAPQIDIIPNDVDKTSEAGS
;
A
#
# COMPACT_ATOMS: atom_id res chain seq x y z
N MET A 1 54.53 -15.01 -8.62
CA MET A 1 54.83 -13.62 -8.19
C MET A 1 53.88 -13.34 -7.04
N ASN A 2 54.35 -13.57 -5.81
CA ASN A 2 53.57 -13.51 -4.57
C ASN A 2 53.42 -12.05 -4.12
N ILE A 3 52.20 -11.62 -3.85
CA ILE A 3 51.84 -10.24 -3.45
C ILE A 3 51.76 -10.12 -1.91
N GLU A 4 52.20 -11.13 -1.15
CA GLU A 4 52.02 -11.20 0.32
C GLU A 4 53.11 -10.50 1.16
N ARG A 5 53.95 -9.62 0.57
CA ARG A 5 54.96 -8.90 1.35
C ARG A 5 55.11 -7.44 0.93
N ILE A 6 54.18 -6.61 1.40
CA ILE A 6 54.49 -5.23 1.77
C ILE A 6 54.56 -5.20 3.29
N ASP A 7 55.78 -5.41 3.77
CA ASP A 7 56.23 -5.22 5.14
C ASP A 7 56.16 -3.72 5.45
N ILE A 8 55.04 -3.28 6.04
CA ILE A 8 54.94 -1.98 6.70
C ILE A 8 55.40 -2.22 8.14
N GLY A 9 56.64 -1.81 8.41
CA GLY A 9 57.30 -2.04 9.68
C GLY A 9 56.48 -1.57 10.89
N GLY A 10 56.37 -2.47 11.88
CA GLY A 10 56.52 -2.10 13.28
C GLY A 10 55.39 -1.34 13.98
N GLN A 11 54.16 -1.31 13.45
CA GLN A 11 52.96 -0.94 14.24
C GLN A 11 51.83 -1.92 13.96
N VAL A 12 51.74 -2.94 14.80
CA VAL A 12 50.57 -3.82 14.94
C VAL A 12 49.47 -2.99 15.60
N ASP A 13 48.73 -2.21 14.80
CA ASP A 13 47.42 -1.60 15.09
C ASP A 13 46.87 -0.75 13.91
N ALA A 14 47.32 -1.03 12.67
CA ALA A 14 47.06 -0.14 11.52
C ALA A 14 45.62 -0.21 10.97
N ILE A 15 44.77 -1.14 11.43
CA ILE A 15 43.34 -1.21 11.07
C ILE A 15 42.52 -1.64 12.30
N ASP A 16 42.68 -0.94 13.41
CA ASP A 16 41.73 -1.06 14.52
C ASP A 16 40.63 0.00 14.32
N ILE A 17 39.66 -0.34 13.45
CA ILE A 17 38.44 0.45 13.30
C ILE A 17 37.72 0.38 14.64
N GLN A 18 37.64 1.50 15.34
CA GLN A 18 37.19 1.52 16.73
C GLN A 18 35.74 1.01 16.82
N THR A 19 35.46 0.16 17.81
CA THR A 19 34.13 -0.40 18.11
C THR A 19 33.02 0.67 18.15
N PHE A 20 33.35 1.89 18.56
CA PHE A 20 32.45 3.04 18.55
C PHE A 20 31.95 3.42 17.15
N VAL A 21 32.80 3.34 16.13
CA VAL A 21 32.44 3.66 14.74
C VAL A 21 31.40 2.68 14.22
N TYR A 22 31.57 1.38 14.52
CA TYR A 22 30.59 0.35 14.15
C TYR A 22 29.24 0.53 14.85
N PHE A 23 29.24 0.91 16.13
CA PHE A 23 28.01 1.21 16.85
C PHE A 23 27.30 2.42 16.23
N LEU A 24 28.05 3.50 15.97
CA LEU A 24 27.51 4.72 15.38
C LEU A 24 26.98 4.50 13.96
N THR A 25 27.68 3.73 13.12
CA THR A 25 27.21 3.39 11.77
C THR A 25 25.91 2.60 11.82
N THR A 26 25.79 1.64 12.74
CA THR A 26 24.60 0.80 12.85
C THR A 26 23.39 1.63 13.26
N VAL A 27 23.54 2.50 14.26
CA VAL A 27 22.46 3.41 14.69
C VAL A 27 22.12 4.40 13.57
N ALA A 28 23.12 4.92 12.85
CA ALA A 28 22.91 5.83 11.73
C ALA A 28 22.11 5.19 10.59
N VAL A 29 22.38 3.93 10.27
CA VAL A 29 21.63 3.17 9.26
C VAL A 29 20.20 2.94 9.67
N ILE A 30 19.98 2.43 10.89
CA ILE A 30 18.63 2.17 11.41
C ILE A 30 17.83 3.48 11.42
N SER A 31 18.46 4.57 11.86
CA SER A 31 17.84 5.90 11.85
C SER A 31 17.54 6.39 10.44
N ALA A 32 18.43 6.22 9.47
CA ALA A 32 18.23 6.63 8.08
C ALA A 32 17.11 5.85 7.37
N VAL A 33 16.87 4.59 7.78
CA VAL A 33 15.80 3.74 7.25
C VAL A 33 14.44 4.08 7.88
N LEU A 34 14.40 4.43 9.17
CA LEU A 34 13.14 4.72 9.90
C LEU A 34 12.69 6.19 9.81
N LEU A 35 13.62 7.15 9.70
CA LEU A 35 13.31 8.58 9.65
C LEU A 35 12.40 9.03 8.50
N PRO A 36 12.48 8.46 7.27
CA PRO A 36 11.62 8.87 6.17
C PRO A 36 10.13 8.73 6.50
N GLU A 37 9.77 7.86 7.45
CA GLU A 37 8.39 7.40 7.70
C GLU A 37 7.59 8.47 8.41
N TYR A 38 8.28 9.20 9.27
CA TYR A 38 7.67 10.23 10.07
C TYR A 38 7.79 11.58 9.36
N TRP A 39 8.98 11.91 8.85
CA TRP A 39 9.32 13.24 8.32
C TRP A 39 10.06 13.04 7.00
N ARG A 40 9.86 13.92 6.00
CA ARG A 40 10.60 13.89 4.71
C ARG A 40 11.79 14.86 4.73
N PRO A 41 12.83 14.71 5.59
CA PRO A 41 13.94 15.64 5.57
C PRO A 41 14.76 15.43 4.30
N PRO A 42 15.34 16.50 3.73
CA PRO A 42 16.25 16.36 2.62
C PRO A 42 17.52 15.59 3.05
N THR A 43 17.99 14.71 2.17
CA THR A 43 19.13 13.78 2.38
C THR A 43 20.37 14.41 3.01
N TRP A 44 20.71 15.63 2.58
CA TRP A 44 21.91 16.33 3.02
C TRP A 44 21.87 16.74 4.49
N LEU A 45 20.68 17.02 5.07
CA LEU A 45 20.55 17.34 6.49
C LEU A 45 20.82 16.10 7.36
N LEU A 46 20.36 14.93 6.92
CA LEU A 46 20.53 13.67 7.66
C LEU A 46 22.00 13.22 7.64
N VAL A 47 22.66 13.31 6.49
CA VAL A 47 24.10 13.04 6.36
C VAL A 47 24.92 14.05 7.18
N GLY A 48 24.57 15.34 7.11
CA GLY A 48 25.24 16.40 7.87
C GLY A 48 25.12 16.21 9.38
N TRP A 49 23.94 15.84 9.87
CA TRP A 49 23.71 15.56 11.29
C TRP A 49 24.57 14.41 11.79
N TRP A 50 24.60 13.28 11.09
CA TRP A 50 25.43 12.13 11.48
C TRP A 50 26.94 12.41 11.40
N LEU A 51 27.37 13.24 10.45
CA LEU A 51 28.76 13.73 10.41
C LEU A 51 29.11 14.59 11.62
N ILE A 52 28.20 15.48 12.05
CA ILE A 52 28.38 16.30 13.25
C ILE A 52 28.45 15.40 14.50
N VAL A 53 27.56 14.41 14.63
CA VAL A 53 27.57 13.46 15.76
C VAL A 53 28.87 12.64 15.77
N TYR A 54 29.34 12.18 14.61
CA TYR A 54 30.63 11.49 14.50
C TYR A 54 31.81 12.38 14.91
N LEU A 55 31.87 13.62 14.40
CA LEU A 55 32.91 14.59 14.75
C LEU A 55 32.88 14.91 16.25
N PHE A 56 31.70 15.07 16.83
CA PHE A 56 31.52 15.36 18.25
C PHE A 56 31.92 14.17 19.13
N GLY A 57 31.52 12.95 18.78
CA GLY A 57 31.92 11.73 19.48
C GLY A 57 33.43 11.51 19.43
N LYS A 58 34.05 11.76 18.27
CA LYS A 58 35.50 11.67 18.10
C LYS A 58 36.26 12.72 18.93
N LEU A 59 35.72 13.94 19.00
CA LEU A 59 36.31 15.05 19.77
C LEU A 59 36.16 14.88 21.28
N PHE A 60 35.03 14.33 21.76
CA PHE A 60 34.72 14.22 23.18
C PHE A 60 35.28 12.95 23.83
N VAL A 61 35.30 11.81 23.11
CA VAL A 61 35.74 10.52 23.66
C VAL A 61 37.25 10.32 23.51
N PHE A 62 37.90 10.95 22.52
CA PHE A 62 39.30 10.65 22.17
C PHE A 62 40.18 11.89 21.92
N CYS A 63 40.25 12.81 22.91
CA CYS A 63 41.16 13.97 22.89
C CYS A 63 42.66 13.63 22.68
N CYS A 64 43.08 12.36 22.81
CA CYS A 64 44.49 11.95 22.72
C CYS A 64 44.96 11.49 21.32
N ARG A 65 44.09 11.38 20.31
CA ARG A 65 44.51 11.09 18.93
C ARG A 65 44.38 12.34 18.05
N PRO A 66 45.48 12.86 17.46
CA PRO A 66 45.41 14.04 16.62
C PRO A 66 44.55 13.77 15.38
N PHE A 67 43.67 14.72 15.04
CA PHE A 67 42.81 14.68 13.84
C PHE A 67 43.61 14.57 12.53
N LEU A 68 44.85 15.06 12.55
CA LEU A 68 45.74 15.19 11.41
C LEU A 68 47.12 14.68 11.82
N GLY A 69 47.61 13.67 11.10
CA GLY A 69 48.93 13.08 11.36
C GLY A 69 49.09 11.72 10.68
N GLY A 70 49.85 11.69 9.59
CA GLY A 70 50.26 10.45 8.91
C GLY A 70 49.09 9.50 8.62
N VAL A 71 49.23 8.25 9.08
CA VAL A 71 48.29 7.13 8.88
C VAL A 71 46.88 7.43 9.41
N TYR A 72 46.75 8.21 10.49
CA TYR A 72 45.45 8.54 11.09
C TYR A 72 44.58 9.42 10.19
N THR A 73 45.18 10.23 9.31
CA THR A 73 44.45 11.04 8.33
C THR A 73 43.78 10.17 7.27
N TYR A 74 44.44 9.09 6.85
CA TYR A 74 43.85 8.14 5.90
C TYR A 74 42.71 7.37 6.55
N LEU A 75 42.87 6.96 7.81
CA LEU A 75 41.83 6.28 8.57
C LEU A 75 40.57 7.15 8.71
N THR A 76 40.71 8.42 9.10
CA THR A 76 39.57 9.33 9.29
C THR A 76 38.81 9.59 7.98
N VAL A 77 39.53 9.74 6.86
CA VAL A 77 38.92 9.92 5.54
C VAL A 77 38.15 8.67 5.11
N THR A 78 38.71 7.48 5.34
CA THR A 78 38.02 6.22 5.01
C THR A 78 36.77 5.99 5.87
N GLU A 79 36.81 6.31 7.15
CA GLU A 79 35.66 6.19 8.07
C GLU A 79 34.52 7.13 7.64
N VAL A 80 34.84 8.40 7.34
CA VAL A 80 33.87 9.40 6.87
C VAL A 80 33.27 9.01 5.52
N GLY A 81 34.11 8.53 4.60
CA GLY A 81 33.66 8.04 3.29
C GLY A 81 32.69 6.86 3.43
N MET A 82 33.03 5.88 4.26
CA MET A 82 32.20 4.71 4.49
C MET A 82 30.85 5.08 5.11
N ILE A 83 30.82 5.91 6.16
CA ILE A 83 29.57 6.38 6.79
C ILE A 83 28.70 7.11 5.76
N SER A 84 29.31 8.01 4.98
CA SER A 84 28.57 8.83 4.00
C SER A 84 27.92 7.97 2.92
N VAL A 85 28.67 7.03 2.34
CA VAL A 85 28.16 6.11 1.31
C VAL A 85 27.07 5.22 1.87
N LEU A 86 27.25 4.71 3.09
CA LEU A 86 26.35 3.73 3.70
C LEU A 86 25.02 4.39 4.10
N VAL A 87 25.06 5.59 4.71
CA VAL A 87 23.86 6.39 5.00
C VAL A 87 23.15 6.83 3.72
N TRP A 88 23.90 7.27 2.69
CA TRP A 88 23.31 7.67 1.41
C TRP A 88 22.60 6.50 0.72
N THR A 89 23.24 5.33 0.69
CA THR A 89 22.67 4.12 0.06
C THR A 89 21.46 3.62 0.84
N ALA A 90 21.54 3.58 2.18
CA ALA A 90 20.42 3.17 3.02
C ALA A 90 19.21 4.09 2.86
N TYR A 91 19.42 5.42 2.83
CA TYR A 91 18.34 6.37 2.59
C TYR A 91 17.75 6.22 1.19
N ARG A 92 18.59 6.02 0.17
CA ARG A 92 18.15 5.84 -1.21
C ARG A 92 17.30 4.57 -1.36
N VAL A 93 17.76 3.45 -0.80
CA VAL A 93 16.98 2.20 -0.82
C VAL A 93 15.68 2.35 -0.05
N GLY A 94 15.68 3.00 1.12
CA GLY A 94 14.45 3.25 1.88
C GLY A 94 13.44 4.10 1.11
N LYS A 95 13.92 5.14 0.42
CA LYS A 95 13.06 5.98 -0.43
C LYS A 95 12.57 5.23 -1.68
N ASP A 96 13.46 4.51 -2.37
CA ASP A 96 13.13 3.78 -3.59
C ASP A 96 12.13 2.64 -3.31
N LEU A 97 12.14 2.03 -2.11
CA LEU A 97 11.15 1.04 -1.69
C LEU A 97 9.74 1.63 -1.57
N TRP A 98 9.60 2.90 -1.17
CA TRP A 98 8.31 3.58 -1.09
C TRP A 98 7.88 4.19 -2.42
N ASP A 99 8.83 4.69 -3.21
CA ASP A 99 8.51 5.16 -4.57
C ASP A 99 8.10 3.98 -5.48
N LEU A 100 8.55 2.75 -5.18
CA LEU A 100 8.09 1.52 -5.83
C LEU A 100 6.59 1.27 -5.63
N GLU A 101 6.03 1.66 -4.47
CA GLU A 101 4.60 1.56 -4.17
C GLU A 101 3.77 2.39 -5.15
N GLU A 102 4.17 3.65 -5.34
CA GLU A 102 3.47 4.61 -6.20
C GLU A 102 3.72 4.31 -7.69
N THR A 103 4.92 3.84 -8.03
CA THR A 103 5.29 3.55 -9.43
C THR A 103 4.68 2.24 -9.92
N VAL A 104 4.63 1.17 -9.10
CA VAL A 104 3.96 -0.08 -9.49
C VAL A 104 2.44 0.12 -9.55
N ALA A 105 1.89 0.96 -8.68
CA ALA A 105 0.52 1.43 -8.83
C ALA A 105 0.37 2.16 -10.18
N ASN A 106 1.02 3.30 -10.41
CA ASN A 106 0.79 4.12 -11.62
C ASN A 106 1.11 3.41 -12.94
N VAL A 107 2.27 2.74 -13.06
CA VAL A 107 2.70 2.13 -14.33
C VAL A 107 1.80 0.98 -14.75
N THR A 108 1.18 0.30 -13.77
CA THR A 108 0.14 -0.66 -14.11
C THR A 108 -1.19 0.05 -14.36
N LEU A 109 -1.54 1.15 -13.66
CA LEU A 109 -2.91 1.69 -13.48
C LEU A 109 -3.39 2.83 -14.39
N ASP A 110 -2.54 3.41 -15.23
CA ASP A 110 -2.87 4.64 -15.98
C ASP A 110 -4.14 4.57 -16.86
N ASP A 111 -4.53 3.38 -17.36
CA ASP A 111 -5.77 3.25 -18.16
C ASP A 111 -7.06 3.20 -17.31
N VAL A 112 -7.00 2.74 -16.05
CA VAL A 112 -8.20 2.65 -15.19
C VAL A 112 -8.37 3.89 -14.33
N SER A 113 -7.28 4.50 -13.87
CA SER A 113 -7.33 5.72 -13.06
C SER A 113 -7.99 6.89 -13.82
N ALA A 114 -7.90 6.92 -15.15
CA ALA A 114 -8.58 7.92 -15.97
C ALA A 114 -10.12 7.76 -15.99
N ARG A 115 -10.64 6.53 -15.81
CA ARG A 115 -12.08 6.24 -15.78
C ARG A 115 -12.68 6.35 -14.37
N VAL A 116 -11.87 6.16 -13.33
CA VAL A 116 -12.27 6.29 -11.93
C VAL A 116 -12.22 7.75 -11.50
N LYS A 117 -13.38 8.35 -11.22
CA LYS A 117 -13.46 9.71 -10.69
C LYS A 117 -13.64 9.69 -9.18
N ARG A 118 -13.26 10.76 -8.49
CA ARG A 118 -13.58 10.88 -7.06
C ARG A 118 -15.05 11.26 -6.90
N LEU A 119 -15.73 10.65 -5.93
CA LEU A 119 -17.15 10.88 -5.68
C LEU A 119 -17.47 12.36 -5.42
N ASP A 120 -16.62 13.04 -4.63
CA ASP A 120 -16.73 14.47 -4.31
C ASP A 120 -16.57 15.40 -5.52
N GLN A 121 -15.95 14.92 -6.60
CA GLN A 121 -15.73 15.69 -7.82
C GLN A 121 -16.76 15.37 -8.91
N SER A 122 -17.67 14.42 -8.66
CA SER A 122 -18.58 13.86 -9.68
C SER A 122 -20.04 14.22 -9.46
N GLU A 123 -20.33 15.14 -8.53
CA GLU A 123 -21.69 15.58 -8.18
C GLU A 123 -22.47 16.09 -9.40
N ASP A 124 -21.81 16.83 -10.29
CA ASP A 124 -22.42 17.34 -11.53
C ASP A 124 -22.82 16.21 -12.49
N ASP A 125 -21.98 15.19 -12.63
CA ASP A 125 -22.24 14.08 -13.56
C ASP A 125 -23.33 13.15 -13.02
N ILE A 126 -23.32 12.89 -11.71
CA ILE A 126 -24.40 12.18 -11.01
C ILE A 126 -25.73 12.92 -11.17
N SER A 127 -25.73 14.23 -10.93
CA SER A 127 -26.94 15.06 -11.00
C SER A 127 -27.52 15.08 -12.42
N LYS A 128 -26.66 15.12 -13.45
CA LYS A 128 -27.08 15.03 -14.86
C LYS A 128 -27.77 13.70 -15.15
N GLU A 129 -27.19 12.58 -14.75
CA GLU A 129 -27.77 11.26 -15.01
C GLU A 129 -29.06 11.03 -14.23
N LEU A 130 -29.15 11.49 -12.98
CA LEU A 130 -30.39 11.42 -12.20
C LEU A 130 -31.50 12.29 -12.83
N ALA A 131 -31.16 13.49 -13.30
CA ALA A 131 -32.11 14.37 -13.99
C ALA A 131 -32.57 13.78 -15.34
N ARG A 132 -31.65 13.14 -16.08
CA ARG A 132 -31.96 12.44 -17.33
C ARG A 132 -32.90 11.27 -17.08
N SER A 133 -32.57 10.42 -16.11
CA SER A 133 -33.38 9.27 -15.71
C SER A 133 -34.81 9.69 -15.32
N ARG A 134 -34.96 10.75 -14.53
CA ARG A 134 -36.26 11.35 -14.21
C ARG A 134 -37.03 11.87 -15.42
N ARG A 135 -36.33 12.52 -16.37
CA ARG A 135 -36.97 13.13 -17.56
C ARG A 135 -37.49 12.10 -18.54
N TYR A 136 -36.76 10.99 -18.70
CA TYR A 136 -37.05 9.97 -19.69
C TYR A 136 -37.66 8.69 -19.11
N ASP A 137 -37.93 8.66 -17.80
CA ASP A 137 -38.46 7.51 -17.07
C ASP A 137 -37.63 6.23 -17.29
N THR A 138 -36.30 6.40 -17.37
CA THR A 138 -35.36 5.29 -17.53
C THR A 138 -34.77 4.91 -16.19
N PRO A 139 -34.62 3.61 -15.87
CA PRO A 139 -34.09 3.20 -14.58
C PRO A 139 -32.60 3.59 -14.45
N LEU A 140 -32.17 3.87 -13.23
CA LEU A 140 -30.78 4.22 -12.91
C LEU A 140 -30.37 3.45 -11.66
N SER A 141 -29.32 2.65 -11.77
CA SER A 141 -28.86 1.80 -10.68
C SER A 141 -27.56 2.31 -10.09
N VAL A 142 -27.39 2.13 -8.78
CA VAL A 142 -26.16 2.41 -8.04
C VAL A 142 -25.70 1.11 -7.38
N MET A 143 -24.44 0.73 -7.59
CA MET A 143 -23.81 -0.42 -6.94
C MET A 143 -22.58 0.01 -6.15
N VAL A 144 -22.54 -0.33 -4.88
CA VAL A 144 -21.38 -0.15 -3.99
C VAL A 144 -20.61 -1.47 -3.92
N LEU A 145 -19.31 -1.41 -4.17
CA LEU A 145 -18.41 -2.55 -4.15
C LEU A 145 -17.36 -2.40 -3.07
N LYS A 146 -17.15 -3.49 -2.31
CA LYS A 146 -16.09 -3.60 -1.31
C LYS A 146 -15.35 -4.93 -1.45
N VAL A 147 -14.03 -4.85 -1.53
CA VAL A 147 -13.14 -6.02 -1.68
C VAL A 147 -12.58 -6.43 -0.32
N HIS A 148 -12.64 -7.73 0.00
CA HIS A 148 -12.09 -8.29 1.24
C HIS A 148 -10.88 -9.17 0.92
N PRO A 149 -9.64 -8.69 1.15
CA PRO A 149 -8.41 -9.44 0.86
C PRO A 149 -8.09 -10.46 1.95
N GLU A 150 -8.79 -10.41 3.09
CA GLU A 150 -8.52 -11.19 4.31
C GLU A 150 -8.70 -12.71 4.13
N THR A 151 -9.17 -13.16 2.96
CA THR A 151 -9.16 -14.58 2.59
C THR A 151 -7.77 -15.13 2.28
N VAL A 152 -6.73 -14.30 2.26
CA VAL A 152 -5.34 -14.73 2.14
C VAL A 152 -4.66 -14.58 3.51
N GLU A 153 -4.53 -15.69 4.25
CA GLU A 153 -3.86 -15.70 5.56
C GLU A 153 -2.39 -15.27 5.43
N PHE A 154 -2.09 -14.03 5.79
CA PHE A 154 -0.72 -13.56 5.97
C PHE A 154 -0.42 -13.48 7.47
N ASN A 155 0.36 -14.43 7.99
CA ASN A 155 0.89 -14.39 9.35
C ASN A 155 2.04 -13.37 9.42
N ILE A 156 1.76 -12.07 9.62
CA ILE A 156 2.78 -11.02 9.79
C ILE A 156 2.32 -10.04 10.89
N ASP A 157 3.25 -9.43 11.65
CA ASP A 157 2.93 -8.59 12.82
C ASP A 157 1.99 -7.38 12.52
N ARG A 158 1.08 -7.12 13.48
CA ARG A 158 -0.11 -6.24 13.41
C ARG A 158 0.06 -4.79 12.94
N THR A 159 1.28 -4.26 12.90
CA THR A 159 1.52 -2.85 12.52
C THR A 159 1.94 -2.71 11.05
N SER A 160 2.51 -3.77 10.45
CA SER A 160 2.79 -3.82 9.01
C SER A 160 1.60 -4.41 8.23
N GLU A 161 0.64 -5.05 8.91
CA GLU A 161 -0.59 -5.59 8.32
C GLU A 161 -1.45 -4.50 7.66
N ASP A 162 -1.74 -3.39 8.35
CA ASP A 162 -2.69 -2.38 7.84
C ASP A 162 -2.26 -1.74 6.52
N ILE A 163 -0.97 -1.46 6.38
CA ILE A 163 -0.40 -0.86 5.18
C ILE A 163 -0.41 -1.87 4.03
N LEU A 164 0.11 -3.08 4.26
CA LEU A 164 0.14 -4.13 3.24
C LEU A 164 -1.26 -4.58 2.81
N GLN A 165 -2.20 -4.66 3.74
CA GLN A 165 -3.61 -4.96 3.45
C GLN A 165 -4.25 -3.82 2.65
N GLY A 166 -3.99 -2.56 3.00
CA GLY A 166 -4.44 -1.41 2.23
C GLY A 166 -3.97 -1.43 0.78
N MET A 167 -2.69 -1.76 0.55
CA MET A 167 -2.11 -1.91 -0.79
C MET A 167 -2.76 -3.06 -1.57
N MET A 168 -2.90 -4.24 -0.94
CA MET A 168 -3.50 -5.41 -1.56
C MET A 168 -4.97 -5.18 -1.93
N ARG A 169 -5.73 -4.45 -1.09
CA ARG A 169 -7.11 -4.03 -1.38
C ARG A 169 -7.16 -3.21 -2.65
N ARG A 170 -6.38 -2.12 -2.71
CA ARG A 170 -6.34 -1.21 -3.87
C ARG A 170 -5.92 -1.92 -5.14
N TYR A 171 -4.88 -2.75 -5.08
CA TYR A 171 -4.43 -3.53 -6.22
C TYR A 171 -5.52 -4.47 -6.74
N THR A 172 -6.18 -5.21 -5.84
CA THR A 172 -7.23 -6.18 -6.19
C THR A 172 -8.46 -5.47 -6.76
N LEU A 173 -8.89 -4.38 -6.15
CA LEU A 173 -9.99 -3.54 -6.60
C LEU A 173 -9.72 -3.00 -8.01
N ASN A 174 -8.55 -2.44 -8.25
CA ASN A 174 -8.20 -1.92 -9.57
C ASN A 174 -8.09 -3.02 -10.63
N LYS A 175 -7.57 -4.20 -10.26
CA LYS A 175 -7.53 -5.34 -11.16
C LYS A 175 -8.94 -5.85 -11.48
N LEU A 176 -9.85 -5.86 -10.50
CA LEU A 176 -11.27 -6.16 -10.71
C LEU A 176 -11.91 -5.15 -11.68
N LEU A 177 -11.68 -3.85 -11.48
CA LEU A 177 -12.19 -2.81 -12.38
C LEU A 177 -11.69 -2.98 -13.83
N ARG A 178 -10.45 -3.43 -14.05
CA ARG A 178 -9.97 -3.78 -15.41
C ARG A 178 -10.71 -4.94 -16.04
N LEU A 179 -10.95 -5.98 -15.26
CA LEU A 179 -11.68 -7.15 -15.74
C LEU A 179 -13.13 -6.78 -16.08
N LEU A 180 -13.69 -5.81 -15.35
CA LEU A 180 -15.02 -5.25 -15.59
C LEU A 180 -15.04 -4.18 -16.68
N ASP A 181 -13.90 -3.62 -17.10
CA ASP A 181 -13.85 -2.51 -18.06
C ASP A 181 -14.51 -2.87 -19.39
N HIS A 182 -14.40 -4.14 -19.81
CA HIS A 182 -15.06 -4.71 -20.99
C HIS A 182 -16.58 -4.86 -20.84
N ASP A 183 -17.09 -4.98 -19.62
CA ASP A 183 -18.51 -5.14 -19.32
C ASP A 183 -19.20 -3.81 -19.03
N LEU A 184 -18.47 -2.82 -18.51
CA LEU A 184 -18.99 -1.49 -18.18
C LEU A 184 -19.12 -0.63 -19.44
N ARG A 185 -20.30 -0.04 -19.65
CA ARG A 185 -20.58 0.86 -20.78
C ARG A 185 -19.87 2.19 -20.62
N ARG A 186 -19.61 2.89 -21.72
CA ARG A 186 -19.02 4.26 -21.68
C ARG A 186 -19.82 5.27 -20.86
N THR A 187 -21.11 5.03 -20.68
CA THR A 187 -22.03 5.85 -19.88
C THR A 187 -21.96 5.54 -18.39
N ASP A 188 -21.39 4.40 -18.01
CA ASP A 188 -21.31 3.98 -16.61
C ASP A 188 -20.21 4.76 -15.91
N LEU A 189 -20.53 5.35 -14.76
CA LEU A 189 -19.58 6.12 -13.95
C LEU A 189 -18.97 5.22 -12.88
N VAL A 190 -17.65 5.24 -12.77
CA VAL A 190 -16.91 4.55 -11.71
C VAL A 190 -16.37 5.60 -10.75
N LEU A 191 -16.85 5.57 -9.51
CA LEU A 191 -16.57 6.60 -8.51
C LEU A 191 -15.86 6.01 -7.29
N GLU A 192 -14.75 6.60 -6.88
CA GLU A 192 -14.03 6.21 -5.66
C GLU A 192 -14.46 7.08 -4.47
N GLN A 193 -14.76 6.44 -3.34
CA GLN A 193 -15.06 7.12 -2.08
C GLN A 193 -13.77 7.51 -1.36
N HIS A 194 -13.78 8.63 -0.63
CA HIS A 194 -12.61 9.30 -0.03
C HIS A 194 -11.67 8.42 0.84
N ARG A 195 -12.10 7.22 1.25
CA ARG A 195 -11.31 6.26 2.05
C ARG A 195 -10.64 5.15 1.23
N GLY A 196 -10.87 5.08 -0.09
CA GLY A 196 -10.20 4.17 -1.02
C GLY A 196 -10.48 2.68 -0.77
N ASP A 197 -11.47 2.34 0.05
CA ASP A 197 -11.88 0.97 0.35
C ASP A 197 -13.18 0.57 -0.38
N GLN A 198 -13.86 1.53 -1.01
CA GLN A 198 -15.16 1.36 -1.65
C GLN A 198 -15.22 2.10 -2.98
N VAL A 199 -15.84 1.43 -3.95
CA VAL A 199 -16.13 2.01 -5.28
C VAL A 199 -17.63 1.98 -5.49
N VAL A 200 -18.15 3.08 -6.01
CA VAL A 200 -19.55 3.27 -6.38
C VAL A 200 -19.65 3.27 -7.89
N LEU A 201 -20.41 2.35 -8.46
CA LEU A 201 -20.78 2.34 -9.86
C LEU A 201 -22.15 2.98 -10.03
N VAL A 202 -22.25 3.94 -10.96
CA VAL A 202 -23.52 4.52 -11.39
C VAL A 202 -23.80 4.00 -12.78
N LEU A 203 -24.93 3.30 -12.94
CA LEU A 203 -25.28 2.50 -14.10
C LEU A 203 -26.59 3.03 -14.72
N PRO A 204 -26.50 3.93 -15.73
CA PRO A 204 -27.67 4.43 -16.43
C PRO A 204 -28.40 3.33 -17.19
N GLU A 205 -29.72 3.47 -17.31
CA GLU A 205 -30.59 2.56 -18.07
C GLU A 205 -30.47 1.09 -17.62
N THR A 206 -30.19 0.89 -16.33
CA THR A 206 -30.06 -0.43 -15.69
C THR A 206 -31.15 -0.55 -14.64
N ASP A 207 -31.90 -1.65 -14.71
CA ASP A 207 -32.95 -2.01 -13.77
C ASP A 207 -32.45 -3.02 -12.73
N THR A 208 -33.34 -3.47 -11.85
CA THR A 208 -32.98 -4.42 -10.78
C THR A 208 -32.52 -5.78 -11.31
N GLU A 209 -33.00 -6.25 -12.46
CA GLU A 209 -32.55 -7.53 -13.01
C GLU A 209 -31.16 -7.41 -13.67
N GLY A 210 -30.93 -6.32 -14.38
CA GLY A 210 -29.63 -6.03 -14.99
C GLY A 210 -28.52 -5.87 -13.96
N ILE A 211 -28.83 -5.22 -12.84
CA ILE A 211 -27.85 -5.00 -11.79
C ILE A 211 -27.57 -6.27 -10.97
N ASP A 212 -28.57 -7.13 -10.73
CA ASP A 212 -28.39 -8.44 -10.10
C ASP A 212 -27.41 -9.30 -10.91
N THR A 213 -27.63 -9.33 -12.23
CA THR A 213 -26.78 -10.07 -13.18
C THR A 213 -25.33 -9.54 -13.17
N LEU A 214 -25.16 -8.23 -13.09
CA LEU A 214 -23.83 -7.61 -13.00
C LEU A 214 -23.17 -7.94 -11.66
N ALA A 215 -23.90 -7.87 -10.55
CA ALA A 215 -23.39 -8.19 -9.22
C ALA A 215 -22.89 -9.64 -9.12
N ASP A 216 -23.64 -10.59 -9.67
CA ASP A 216 -23.23 -12.00 -9.71
C ASP A 216 -22.00 -12.22 -10.59
N ARG A 217 -21.92 -11.52 -11.72
CA ARG A 217 -20.73 -11.58 -12.59
C ARG A 217 -19.50 -11.00 -11.89
N VAL A 218 -19.64 -9.88 -11.19
CA VAL A 218 -18.55 -9.29 -10.41
C VAL A 218 -18.03 -10.28 -9.37
N ARG A 219 -18.94 -10.95 -8.63
CA ARG A 219 -18.58 -11.97 -7.65
C ARG A 219 -17.85 -13.14 -8.30
N ASP A 220 -18.33 -13.62 -9.45
CA ASP A 220 -17.72 -14.74 -10.18
C ASP A 220 -16.32 -14.40 -10.72
N ILE A 221 -16.14 -13.21 -11.31
CA ILE A 221 -14.84 -12.73 -11.78
C ILE A 221 -13.86 -12.59 -10.60
N ALA A 222 -14.32 -11.98 -9.51
CA ALA A 222 -13.48 -11.80 -8.32
C ALA A 222 -13.05 -13.15 -7.71
N GLN A 223 -13.95 -14.11 -7.62
CA GLN A 223 -13.64 -15.42 -7.07
C GLN A 223 -12.75 -16.25 -8.02
N LYS A 224 -13.10 -16.36 -9.30
CA LYS A 224 -12.39 -17.22 -10.26
C LYS A 224 -11.04 -16.68 -10.70
N GLN A 225 -10.93 -15.36 -10.90
CA GLN A 225 -9.71 -14.76 -11.48
C GLN A 225 -8.78 -14.16 -10.42
N LEU A 226 -9.33 -13.73 -9.28
CA LEU A 226 -8.57 -13.03 -8.24
C LEU A 226 -8.50 -13.83 -6.93
N GLY A 227 -9.35 -14.85 -6.74
CA GLY A 227 -9.37 -15.64 -5.51
C GLY A 227 -9.82 -14.85 -4.28
N VAL A 228 -10.52 -13.72 -4.47
CA VAL A 228 -10.96 -12.85 -3.38
C VAL A 228 -12.47 -12.81 -3.26
N LYS A 229 -12.96 -12.48 -2.06
CA LYS A 229 -14.39 -12.23 -1.82
C LYS A 229 -14.70 -10.75 -2.02
N VAL A 230 -15.80 -10.49 -2.71
CA VAL A 230 -16.31 -9.13 -2.95
C VAL A 230 -17.74 -9.07 -2.45
N THR A 231 -18.04 -7.99 -1.74
CA THR A 231 -19.38 -7.65 -1.30
C THR A 231 -19.92 -6.55 -2.20
N CYS A 232 -21.12 -6.77 -2.73
CA CYS A 232 -21.83 -5.81 -3.58
C CYS A 232 -23.18 -5.51 -2.95
N GLY A 233 -23.46 -4.22 -2.74
CA GLY A 233 -24.76 -3.72 -2.33
C GLY A 233 -25.28 -2.75 -3.39
N TYR A 234 -26.59 -2.65 -3.58
CA TYR A 234 -27.12 -1.84 -4.66
C TYR A 234 -28.54 -1.34 -4.41
N ALA A 235 -28.90 -0.30 -5.16
CA ALA A 235 -30.23 0.30 -5.18
C ALA A 235 -30.54 0.87 -6.59
N SER A 236 -31.82 0.97 -6.94
CA SER A 236 -32.28 1.43 -8.26
C SER A 236 -33.32 2.54 -8.15
N PHE A 237 -33.13 3.61 -8.91
CA PHE A 237 -34.10 4.67 -9.14
C PHE A 237 -35.09 4.25 -10.25
N PRO A 238 -36.39 4.61 -10.14
CA PRO A 238 -37.03 5.30 -9.01
C PRO A 238 -37.53 4.38 -7.88
N LYS A 239 -37.32 3.07 -7.99
CA LYS A 239 -37.94 2.04 -7.15
C LYS A 239 -37.54 2.13 -5.67
N ASP A 240 -36.25 2.28 -5.40
CA ASP A 240 -35.68 2.16 -4.06
C ASP A 240 -35.46 3.54 -3.40
N ALA A 241 -35.07 4.54 -4.18
CA ALA A 241 -34.97 5.92 -3.71
C ALA A 241 -35.05 6.94 -4.87
N LEU A 242 -35.32 8.20 -4.50
CA LEU A 242 -35.48 9.30 -5.46
C LEU A 242 -34.21 10.16 -5.61
N THR A 243 -33.34 10.22 -4.61
CA THR A 243 -32.09 10.99 -4.63
C THR A 243 -30.88 10.07 -4.65
N PHE A 244 -29.76 10.56 -5.18
CA PHE A 244 -28.51 9.78 -5.20
C PHE A 244 -28.05 9.39 -3.79
N ASP A 245 -28.07 10.33 -2.84
CA ASP A 245 -27.64 10.05 -1.46
C ASP A 245 -28.49 8.95 -0.82
N ALA A 246 -29.80 8.95 -1.08
CA ALA A 246 -30.69 7.91 -0.57
C ALA A 246 -30.50 6.56 -1.28
N LEU A 247 -30.10 6.54 -2.56
CA LEU A 247 -29.69 5.30 -3.23
C LEU A 247 -28.41 4.74 -2.60
N LEU A 248 -27.45 5.60 -2.26
CA LEU A 248 -26.22 5.19 -1.59
C LEU A 248 -26.53 4.64 -0.19
N GLU A 249 -27.35 5.34 0.59
CA GLU A 249 -27.80 4.91 1.91
C GLU A 249 -28.59 3.59 1.86
N GLN A 250 -29.28 3.29 0.76
CA GLN A 250 -29.93 1.98 0.55
C GLN A 250 -28.95 0.90 0.08
N ALA A 251 -27.94 1.25 -0.71
CA ALA A 251 -26.98 0.30 -1.24
C ALA A 251 -25.93 -0.15 -0.20
N GLU A 252 -25.48 0.76 0.68
CA GLU A 252 -24.50 0.49 1.74
C GLU A 252 -24.90 -0.62 2.73
N PRO A 253 -26.13 -0.67 3.29
CA PRO A 253 -26.54 -1.73 4.21
C PRO A 253 -26.68 -3.10 3.54
N HIS A 254 -26.86 -3.15 2.21
CA HIS A 254 -26.85 -4.38 1.44
C HIS A 254 -25.43 -4.89 1.11
N LEU A 255 -24.38 -4.25 1.65
CA LEU A 255 -23.06 -4.83 1.72
C LEU A 255 -23.05 -6.01 2.70
N ILE A 256 -23.70 -7.11 2.33
CA ILE A 256 -23.71 -8.35 3.11
C ILE A 256 -22.27 -8.86 3.17
N ALA A 257 -21.65 -8.75 4.35
CA ALA A 257 -20.36 -9.37 4.64
C ALA A 257 -20.42 -10.83 4.20
N PRO A 258 -19.36 -11.38 3.57
CA PRO A 258 -19.40 -12.75 3.10
C PRO A 258 -19.71 -13.65 4.29
N GLN A 259 -20.87 -14.32 4.27
CA GLN A 259 -21.17 -15.31 5.27
C GLN A 259 -20.05 -16.34 5.19
N ILE A 260 -19.32 -16.48 6.29
CA ILE A 260 -18.44 -17.61 6.50
C ILE A 260 -19.36 -18.82 6.46
N ASP A 261 -19.32 -19.60 5.38
CA ASP A 261 -19.94 -20.91 5.33
C ASP A 261 -19.30 -21.75 6.43
N ILE A 262 -19.90 -21.73 7.61
CA ILE A 262 -19.63 -22.69 8.66
C ILE A 262 -20.19 -24.00 8.10
N ILE A 263 -19.30 -24.81 7.54
CA ILE A 263 -19.56 -26.22 7.23
C ILE A 263 -20.18 -26.82 8.51
N PRO A 264 -21.43 -27.34 8.47
CA PRO A 264 -21.99 -28.03 9.61
C PRO A 264 -21.09 -29.21 9.93
N ASN A 265 -20.47 -29.17 11.11
CA ASN A 265 -19.65 -30.24 11.61
C ASN A 265 -20.57 -31.45 11.86
N ASP A 266 -20.63 -32.36 10.90
CA ASP A 266 -21.33 -33.63 11.01
C ASP A 266 -20.51 -34.54 11.95
N VAL A 267 -20.63 -34.26 13.25
CA VAL A 267 -20.11 -35.09 14.34
C VAL A 267 -21.19 -35.18 15.40
N ASP A 268 -22.27 -35.90 15.10
CA ASP A 268 -23.04 -36.59 16.16
C ASP A 268 -23.84 -37.80 15.64
N LYS A 269 -23.15 -38.75 14.99
CA LYS A 269 -23.71 -40.09 14.71
C LYS A 269 -22.69 -41.20 14.92
N THR A 270 -22.07 -41.24 16.10
CA THR A 270 -21.44 -42.46 16.62
C THR A 270 -21.51 -42.47 18.15
N SER A 271 -22.72 -42.50 18.71
CA SER A 271 -22.92 -42.93 20.10
C SER A 271 -24.28 -43.62 20.29
N GLU A 272 -24.64 -44.52 19.36
CA GLU A 272 -25.67 -45.54 19.61
C GLU A 272 -25.22 -46.86 18.97
N ALA A 273 -24.20 -47.48 19.55
CA ALA A 273 -23.88 -48.90 19.35
C ALA A 273 -23.11 -49.38 20.59
N GLY A 274 -23.87 -49.73 21.63
CA GLY A 274 -23.33 -50.16 22.91
C GLY A 274 -24.42 -50.57 23.89
N SER A 275 -25.30 -51.47 23.46
CA SER A 275 -26.06 -52.37 24.34
C SER A 275 -26.09 -53.76 23.74
#